data_AF-A0A177LBI5-F1
#
_entry.id   AF-A0A177LBI5-F1
#
_cell.length_a   1.000
_cell.length_b   1.000
_cell.length_c   1.000
_cell.angle_alpha   90.00
_cell.angle_beta   90.00
_cell.angle_gamma   90.00
#
_symmetry.space_group_name_H-M   'P 1'
#
loop_
_entity.id
_entity.type
_entity.pdbx_description
1 polymer ?
#
loop_
_entity_poly.entity_id
_entity_poly.type
_entity_poly.pdbx_seq_one_letter_code
_entity_poly.pdbx_strand_id
1 'polypeptide(L)'
;MQNIEVTKDAQDLLTNLDGKFGEAFGGEAPNGSHINVIIARRGSNSHAEAVRTLANPSKGHVPFLVCLGLGNVIKPATIVINKITIEDEKYERFFYGAAQLGIGQGVLDAVKEGLLDKDSLGDISLLVACWIDPQCEDETKIKVNSREAMFNAIKNALMAPSEEKEYIQNQLETYESATNNFYSGE
;
A
#
# COMPACT_ATOMS: atom_id res chain seq x y z
N MET A 1 13.72 30.79 16.92
CA MET A 1 13.55 29.44 16.34
C MET A 1 13.98 28.45 17.40
N GLN A 2 13.03 27.85 18.13
CA GLN A 2 13.34 26.74 19.02
C GLN A 2 13.61 25.53 18.12
N ASN A 3 14.82 24.99 18.20
CA ASN A 3 15.09 23.65 17.69
C ASN A 3 14.20 22.71 18.50
N ILE A 4 13.16 22.20 17.85
CA ILE A 4 12.39 21.09 18.39
C ILE A 4 13.36 19.92 18.38
N GLU A 5 13.90 19.57 19.54
CA GLU A 5 14.51 18.25 19.74
C GLU A 5 13.41 17.23 19.39
N VAL A 6 13.45 16.75 18.15
CA VAL A 6 12.74 15.52 17.79
C VAL A 6 13.25 14.49 18.79
N THR A 7 12.38 14.06 19.70
CA THR A 7 12.77 13.16 20.77
C THR A 7 13.36 11.91 20.14
N LYS A 8 14.44 11.39 20.74
CA LYS A 8 15.12 10.18 20.29
C LYS A 8 14.14 9.03 19.97
N ASP A 9 13.06 8.95 20.74
CA ASP A 9 11.97 7.98 20.58
C ASP A 9 11.22 8.11 19.24
N ALA A 10 10.93 9.33 18.78
CA ALA A 10 10.29 9.57 17.48
C ALA A 10 11.23 9.22 16.31
N GLN A 11 12.52 9.51 16.48
CA GLN A 11 13.55 9.22 15.49
C GLN A 11 13.84 7.72 15.39
N ASP A 12 13.84 7.00 16.51
CA ASP A 12 13.95 5.54 16.57
C ASP A 12 12.71 4.87 15.99
N LEU A 13 11.51 5.39 16.25
CA LEU A 13 10.27 4.90 15.64
C LEU A 13 10.31 5.01 14.11
N LEU A 14 10.65 6.19 13.59
CA LEU A 14 10.75 6.43 12.14
C LEU A 14 11.80 5.55 11.47
N THR A 15 12.92 5.30 12.16
CA THR A 15 13.96 4.39 11.67
C THR A 15 13.46 2.94 11.60
N ASN A 16 12.66 2.51 12.58
CA ASN A 16 12.05 1.18 12.60
C ASN A 16 10.95 0.98 11.54
N LEU A 17 10.40 2.06 10.98
CA LEU A 17 9.39 2.01 9.93
C LEU A 17 9.99 1.85 8.52
N ASP A 18 11.23 2.26 8.32
CA ASP A 18 11.83 2.31 6.99
C ASP A 18 12.02 0.93 6.38
N GLY A 19 11.53 0.74 5.15
CA GLY A 19 11.67 -0.49 4.39
C GLY A 19 10.75 -1.62 4.82
N LYS A 20 9.77 -1.38 5.71
CA LYS A 20 8.77 -2.40 6.07
C LYS A 20 7.88 -2.75 4.87
N PHE A 21 7.68 -4.05 4.65
CA PHE A 21 6.83 -4.59 3.60
C PHE A 21 5.49 -5.04 4.15
N GLY A 22 4.43 -4.73 3.42
CA GLY A 22 3.10 -5.25 3.67
C GLY A 22 2.47 -5.77 2.40
N GLU A 23 1.61 -6.77 2.55
CA GLU A 23 0.79 -7.31 1.47
C GLU A 23 -0.60 -7.61 2.02
N ALA A 24 -1.62 -7.40 1.19
CA ALA A 24 -2.93 -7.98 1.41
C ALA A 24 -3.73 -8.06 0.10
N PHE A 25 -4.62 -9.05 0.08
CA PHE A 25 -5.69 -9.18 -0.90
C PHE A 25 -7.02 -8.75 -0.29
N GLY A 26 -7.81 -7.98 -1.03
CA GLY A 26 -9.17 -7.57 -0.65
C GLY A 26 -10.20 -8.08 -1.65
N GLY A 27 -11.34 -8.55 -1.14
CA GLY A 27 -12.43 -9.11 -1.93
C GLY A 27 -12.10 -10.43 -2.63
N GLU A 28 -12.68 -10.64 -3.80
CA GLU A 28 -12.55 -11.85 -4.63
C GLU A 28 -12.60 -11.49 -6.12
N ALA A 29 -12.06 -12.36 -6.98
CA ALA A 29 -12.13 -12.19 -8.43
C ALA A 29 -13.61 -12.18 -8.92
N PRO A 30 -13.95 -11.38 -9.95
CA PRO A 30 -13.06 -10.52 -10.72
C PRO A 30 -12.97 -9.09 -10.16
N ASN A 31 -13.42 -8.81 -8.94
CA ASN A 31 -13.42 -7.45 -8.39
C ASN A 31 -12.42 -7.27 -7.23
N GLY A 32 -11.44 -8.17 -7.14
CA GLY A 32 -10.43 -8.18 -6.09
C GLY A 32 -9.31 -7.16 -6.33
N SER A 33 -8.61 -6.80 -5.25
CA SER A 33 -7.45 -5.92 -5.29
C SER A 33 -6.31 -6.51 -4.48
N HIS A 34 -5.11 -6.53 -5.06
CA HIS A 34 -3.91 -7.05 -4.42
C HIS A 34 -2.86 -5.96 -4.30
N ILE A 35 -2.63 -5.53 -3.06
CA ILE A 35 -1.75 -4.42 -2.69
C ILE A 35 -0.45 -4.97 -2.12
N ASN A 36 0.69 -4.49 -2.62
CA ASN A 36 1.94 -4.50 -1.87
C ASN A 36 2.30 -3.07 -1.48
N VAL A 37 2.77 -2.88 -0.26
CA VAL A 37 3.20 -1.58 0.26
C VAL A 37 4.60 -1.67 0.85
N ILE A 38 5.38 -0.62 0.62
CA ILE A 38 6.63 -0.34 1.33
C ILE A 38 6.45 0.97 2.08
N ILE A 39 6.70 0.95 3.39
CA ILE A 39 6.78 2.17 4.20
C ILE A 39 8.19 2.71 4.11
N ALA A 40 8.34 3.97 3.72
CA ALA A 40 9.63 4.58 3.46
C ALA A 40 9.80 5.87 4.27
N ARG A 41 10.83 5.94 5.11
CA ARG A 41 11.18 7.12 5.90
C ARG A 41 11.79 8.19 4.99
N ARG A 42 11.31 9.43 5.07
CA ARG A 42 11.83 10.58 4.33
C ARG A 42 13.36 10.66 4.44
N GLY A 43 14.01 10.75 3.29
CA GLY A 43 15.47 10.81 3.19
C GLY A 43 16.20 9.47 3.39
N SER A 44 15.49 8.34 3.47
CA SER A 44 16.09 7.01 3.39
C SER A 44 16.30 6.55 1.95
N ASN A 45 16.97 5.40 1.78
CA ASN A 45 17.09 4.73 0.49
C ASN A 45 15.72 4.26 -0.02
N SER A 46 14.85 3.73 0.85
CA SER A 46 13.48 3.34 0.50
C SER A 46 12.69 4.53 -0.04
N HIS A 47 12.88 5.72 0.54
CA HIS A 47 12.23 6.94 0.06
C HIS A 47 12.81 7.42 -1.27
N ALA A 48 14.12 7.31 -1.46
CA ALA A 48 14.75 7.61 -2.73
C ALA A 48 14.20 6.72 -3.86
N GLU A 49 14.02 5.42 -3.60
CA GLU A 49 13.39 4.50 -4.57
C GLU A 49 11.91 4.83 -4.81
N ALA A 50 11.14 5.19 -3.77
CA ALA A 50 9.75 5.63 -3.95
C ALA A 50 9.65 6.86 -4.86
N VAL A 51 10.47 7.89 -4.62
CA VAL A 51 10.54 9.10 -5.46
C VAL A 51 11.01 8.76 -6.88
N ARG A 52 11.99 7.85 -7.00
CA ARG A 52 12.48 7.39 -8.30
C ARG A 52 11.38 6.66 -9.07
N THR A 53 10.55 5.84 -8.43
CA THR A 53 9.39 5.22 -9.08
C THR A 53 8.48 6.31 -9.64
N LEU A 54 8.06 7.30 -8.83
CA LEU A 54 7.20 8.40 -9.28
C LEU A 54 7.80 9.16 -10.48
N ALA A 55 9.13 9.33 -10.52
CA ALA A 55 9.83 10.04 -11.59
C ALA A 55 10.09 9.21 -12.86
N ASN A 56 9.79 7.91 -12.88
CA ASN A 56 10.08 7.01 -14.00
C ASN A 56 8.82 6.32 -14.54
N PRO A 57 7.89 7.06 -15.18
CA PRO A 57 6.77 6.44 -15.89
C PRO A 57 7.27 5.64 -17.10
N SER A 58 6.55 4.57 -17.44
CA SER A 58 6.75 3.82 -18.68
C SER A 58 5.40 3.52 -19.36
N LYS A 59 5.43 3.03 -20.61
CA LYS A 59 4.21 2.79 -21.38
C LYS A 59 3.29 1.82 -20.64
N GLY A 60 2.07 2.27 -20.34
CA GLY A 60 1.07 1.48 -19.61
C GLY A 60 1.33 1.34 -18.11
N HIS A 61 2.41 1.92 -17.56
CA HIS A 61 2.72 1.95 -16.12
C HIS A 61 3.08 3.37 -15.69
N VAL A 62 2.07 4.11 -15.24
CA VAL A 62 2.22 5.51 -14.84
C VAL A 62 1.99 5.62 -13.33
N PRO A 63 3.07 5.85 -12.54
CA PRO A 63 2.94 6.06 -11.12
C PRO A 63 2.34 7.44 -10.82
N PHE A 64 1.60 7.53 -9.72
CA PHE A 64 0.91 8.77 -9.33
C PHE A 64 0.84 8.94 -7.81
N LEU A 65 0.61 10.17 -7.37
CA LEU A 65 0.29 10.48 -5.98
C LEU A 65 -1.20 10.32 -5.73
N VAL A 66 -1.56 9.52 -4.74
CA VAL A 66 -2.96 9.31 -4.34
C VAL A 66 -3.58 10.62 -3.85
N CYS A 67 -4.74 10.96 -4.40
CA CYS A 67 -5.52 12.12 -4.01
C CYS A 67 -7.01 11.79 -3.84
N LEU A 68 -7.66 12.47 -2.90
CA LEU A 68 -9.12 12.46 -2.72
C LEU A 68 -9.75 13.57 -3.57
N GLY A 69 -9.58 13.46 -4.88
CA GLY A 69 -9.96 14.49 -5.86
C GLY A 69 -8.81 15.45 -6.21
N LEU A 70 -8.99 16.22 -7.28
CA LEU A 70 -7.97 17.09 -7.83
C LEU A 70 -7.46 18.10 -6.79
N GLY A 71 -6.14 18.15 -6.61
CA GLY A 71 -5.48 19.05 -5.67
C GLY A 71 -5.51 18.60 -4.19
N ASN A 72 -6.13 17.47 -3.88
CA ASN A 72 -6.28 16.97 -2.51
C ASN A 72 -5.46 15.70 -2.26
N VAL A 73 -4.13 15.80 -2.31
CA VAL A 73 -3.20 14.68 -2.05
C VAL A 73 -3.27 14.26 -0.59
N ILE A 74 -3.34 12.95 -0.34
CA ILE A 74 -3.40 12.42 1.03
C ILE A 74 -2.04 12.48 1.75
N LYS A 75 -2.07 12.31 3.07
CA LYS A 75 -0.88 12.10 3.91
C LYS A 75 -0.97 10.73 4.62
N PRO A 76 0.13 9.96 4.71
CA PRO A 76 1.45 10.26 4.14
C PRO A 76 1.42 10.23 2.60
N ALA A 77 2.43 10.82 1.97
CA ALA A 77 2.51 10.83 0.51
C ALA A 77 2.53 9.38 0.01
N THR A 78 1.52 9.00 -0.76
CA THR A 78 1.30 7.62 -1.20
C THR A 78 1.45 7.58 -2.72
N ILE A 79 2.49 6.89 -3.17
CA ILE A 79 2.85 6.72 -4.57
C ILE A 79 2.32 5.34 -4.99
N VAL A 80 1.40 5.31 -5.95
CA VAL A 80 0.85 4.05 -6.47
C VAL A 80 1.39 3.79 -7.87
N ILE A 81 1.76 2.54 -8.16
CA ILE A 81 2.06 2.02 -9.49
C ILE A 81 1.23 0.77 -9.79
N ASN A 82 0.73 0.64 -11.01
CA ASN A 82 -0.03 -0.52 -11.47
C ASN A 82 0.89 -1.71 -11.78
N LYS A 83 0.46 -2.93 -11.39
CA LYS A 83 1.14 -4.20 -11.73
C LYS A 83 0.76 -4.73 -13.11
N ILE A 84 -0.39 -4.31 -13.66
CA ILE A 84 -0.86 -4.72 -15.00
C ILE A 84 -0.75 -3.54 -15.94
N THR A 85 -0.25 -3.77 -17.15
CA THR A 85 -0.25 -2.79 -18.24
C THR A 85 -1.67 -2.26 -18.47
N ILE A 86 -1.87 -0.96 -18.32
CA ILE A 86 -3.16 -0.32 -18.61
C ILE A 86 -3.21 0.00 -20.10
N GLU A 87 -4.17 -0.59 -20.80
CA GLU A 87 -4.31 -0.47 -22.27
C GLU A 87 -5.65 0.15 -22.71
N ASP A 88 -6.67 0.16 -21.85
CA ASP A 88 -8.01 0.64 -22.19
C ASP A 88 -8.61 1.60 -21.14
N GLU A 89 -9.52 2.45 -21.61
CA GLU A 89 -10.16 3.52 -20.80
C GLU A 89 -11.03 2.96 -19.66
N LYS A 90 -11.62 1.77 -19.82
CA LYS A 90 -12.43 1.15 -18.77
C LYS A 90 -11.54 0.78 -17.61
N TYR A 91 -10.44 0.06 -17.85
CA TYR A 91 -9.48 -0.28 -16.81
C TYR A 91 -8.83 0.96 -16.20
N GLU A 92 -8.56 1.99 -17.00
CA GLU A 92 -8.06 3.29 -16.54
C GLU A 92 -9.00 3.90 -15.49
N ARG A 93 -10.32 3.95 -15.75
CA ARG A 93 -11.32 4.47 -14.80
C ARG A 93 -11.38 3.65 -13.51
N PHE A 94 -11.28 2.34 -13.61
CA PHE A 94 -11.30 1.46 -12.44
C PHE A 94 -10.04 1.65 -11.59
N PHE A 95 -8.88 1.77 -12.22
CA PHE A 95 -7.60 1.90 -11.53
C PHE A 95 -7.39 3.32 -10.95
N TYR A 96 -7.42 4.35 -11.80
CA TYR A 96 -7.18 5.73 -11.37
C TYR A 96 -8.39 6.38 -10.71
N GLY A 97 -9.58 5.79 -10.82
CA GLY A 97 -10.78 6.25 -10.10
C GLY A 97 -11.02 5.42 -8.83
N ALA A 98 -11.60 4.24 -9.01
CA ALA A 98 -12.10 3.41 -7.90
C ALA A 98 -10.99 2.90 -6.99
N ALA A 99 -9.94 2.28 -7.55
CA ALA A 99 -8.84 1.73 -6.76
C ALA A 99 -8.05 2.84 -6.05
N GLN A 100 -7.71 3.95 -6.74
CA GLN A 100 -7.10 5.13 -6.11
C GLN A 100 -7.91 5.62 -4.90
N LEU A 101 -9.23 5.80 -5.05
CA LEU A 101 -10.08 6.26 -3.97
C LEU A 101 -10.09 5.27 -2.79
N GLY A 102 -10.18 3.97 -3.09
CA GLY A 102 -10.12 2.91 -2.10
C GLY A 102 -8.80 2.91 -1.34
N ILE A 103 -7.67 2.91 -2.05
CA ILE A 103 -6.31 3.01 -1.47
C ILE A 103 -6.21 4.22 -0.56
N GLY A 104 -6.66 5.39 -1.03
CA GLY A 104 -6.58 6.60 -0.22
C GLY A 104 -7.40 6.52 1.06
N GLN A 105 -8.58 5.89 1.00
CA GLN A 105 -9.40 5.63 2.18
C GLN A 105 -8.73 4.62 3.13
N GLY A 106 -8.11 3.56 2.62
CA GLY A 106 -7.42 2.56 3.45
C GLY A 106 -6.21 3.12 4.19
N VAL A 107 -5.45 4.01 3.54
CA VAL A 107 -4.36 4.77 4.19
C VAL A 107 -4.91 5.64 5.32
N LEU A 108 -6.00 6.38 5.06
CA LEU A 108 -6.60 7.26 6.06
C LEU A 108 -7.29 6.49 7.19
N ASP A 109 -7.78 5.27 6.94
CA ASP A 109 -8.24 4.37 7.99
C ASP A 109 -7.09 3.96 8.90
N ALA A 110 -5.92 3.60 8.35
CA ALA A 110 -4.74 3.29 9.16
C ALA A 110 -4.29 4.48 10.03
N VAL A 111 -4.40 5.71 9.51
CA VAL A 111 -4.17 6.94 10.29
C VAL A 111 -5.24 7.13 11.37
N LYS A 112 -6.51 6.85 11.04
CA LYS A 112 -7.64 6.99 11.97
C LYS A 112 -7.55 6.01 13.14
N GLU A 113 -7.16 4.76 12.86
CA GLU A 113 -6.97 3.69 13.84
C GLU A 113 -5.63 3.81 14.61
N GLY A 114 -4.80 4.80 14.27
CA GLY A 114 -3.53 5.06 14.97
C GLY A 114 -2.40 4.09 14.61
N LEU A 115 -2.53 3.29 13.54
CA LEU A 115 -1.43 2.50 13.00
C LEU A 115 -0.34 3.40 12.43
N LEU A 116 -0.73 4.51 11.82
CA LEU A 116 0.16 5.57 11.37
C LEU A 116 -0.07 6.82 12.21
N ASP A 117 0.96 7.26 12.93
CA ASP A 117 0.90 8.46 13.75
C ASP A 117 0.70 9.73 12.91
N LYS A 118 -0.28 10.55 13.29
CA LYS A 118 -0.70 11.77 12.58
C LYS A 118 0.40 12.82 12.54
N ASP A 119 1.18 12.92 13.62
CA ASP A 119 2.22 13.94 13.73
C ASP A 119 3.46 13.57 12.90
N SER A 120 3.60 12.29 12.55
CA SER A 120 4.74 11.74 11.81
C SER A 120 4.47 11.52 10.31
N LEU A 121 3.26 11.79 9.79
CA LEU A 121 2.89 11.50 8.39
C LEU A 121 3.73 12.29 7.37
N GLY A 122 4.35 13.40 7.77
CA GLY A 122 5.25 14.19 6.93
C GLY A 122 6.60 13.51 6.67
N ASP A 123 6.98 12.61 7.58
CA ASP A 123 8.30 11.98 7.64
C ASP A 123 8.34 10.58 7.03
N ILE A 124 7.20 10.10 6.53
CA ILE A 124 7.11 8.85 5.78
C ILE A 124 6.40 9.06 4.45
N SER A 125 6.65 8.15 3.52
CA SER A 125 5.93 7.98 2.27
C SER A 125 5.61 6.49 2.08
N LEU A 126 4.57 6.20 1.32
CA LEU A 126 4.21 4.84 0.95
C LEU A 126 4.50 4.62 -0.54
N LEU A 127 5.21 3.56 -0.87
CA LEU A 127 5.28 3.05 -2.24
C LEU A 127 4.33 1.84 -2.34
N VAL A 128 3.35 1.93 -3.23
CA VAL A 128 2.26 0.97 -3.35
C VAL A 128 2.25 0.39 -4.75
N ALA A 129 2.39 -0.93 -4.87
CA ALA A 129 2.14 -1.65 -6.11
C ALA A 129 0.73 -2.23 -6.05
N CYS A 130 -0.15 -1.79 -6.95
CA CYS A 130 -1.56 -2.20 -6.98
C CYS A 130 -1.85 -3.07 -8.19
N TRP A 131 -2.50 -4.21 -7.94
CA TRP A 131 -3.16 -5.01 -8.95
C TRP A 131 -4.66 -4.99 -8.69
N ILE A 132 -5.43 -4.81 -9.76
CA ILE A 132 -6.85 -5.15 -9.80
C ILE A 132 -7.05 -6.11 -10.97
N ASP A 133 -8.03 -6.98 -10.86
CA ASP A 133 -8.30 -7.98 -11.89
C ASP A 133 -8.61 -7.31 -13.24
N PRO A 134 -7.94 -7.69 -14.35
CA PRO A 134 -8.28 -7.21 -15.70
C PRO A 134 -9.74 -7.44 -16.10
N GLN A 135 -10.40 -8.43 -15.51
CA GLN A 135 -11.81 -8.77 -15.77
C GLN A 135 -12.78 -8.02 -14.86
N CYS A 136 -12.31 -7.05 -14.07
CA CYS A 136 -13.18 -6.29 -13.17
C CYS A 136 -14.35 -5.59 -13.90
N GLU A 137 -15.48 -5.56 -13.21
CA GLU A 137 -16.74 -5.09 -13.77
C GLU A 137 -17.54 -4.19 -12.83
N ASP A 138 -17.21 -4.16 -11.54
CA ASP A 138 -17.88 -3.35 -10.53
C ASP A 138 -16.91 -2.37 -9.86
N GLU A 139 -17.01 -1.09 -10.24
CA GLU A 139 -16.21 0.01 -9.67
C GLU A 139 -16.41 0.17 -8.16
N THR A 140 -17.62 -0.09 -7.65
CA THR A 140 -17.91 0.07 -6.22
C THR A 140 -17.21 -1.02 -5.41
N LYS A 141 -17.24 -2.27 -5.89
CA LYS A 141 -16.49 -3.38 -5.27
C LYS A 141 -14.99 -3.13 -5.33
N ILE A 142 -14.45 -2.68 -6.46
CA ILE A 142 -13.02 -2.36 -6.55
C ILE A 142 -12.61 -1.30 -5.52
N LYS A 143 -13.38 -0.23 -5.36
CA LYS A 143 -13.10 0.78 -4.33
C LYS A 143 -13.10 0.18 -2.92
N VAL A 144 -14.11 -0.63 -2.58
CA VAL A 144 -14.23 -1.26 -1.25
C VAL A 144 -13.07 -2.23 -1.00
N ASN A 145 -12.76 -3.06 -1.99
CA ASN A 145 -11.74 -4.11 -1.88
C ASN A 145 -10.33 -3.52 -1.87
N SER A 146 -10.06 -2.46 -2.65
CA SER A 146 -8.80 -1.72 -2.57
C SER A 146 -8.61 -1.00 -1.23
N ARG A 147 -9.70 -0.52 -0.60
CA ARG A 147 -9.65 0.07 0.74
C ARG A 147 -9.27 -0.96 1.79
N GLU A 148 -9.94 -2.12 1.78
CA GLU A 148 -9.65 -3.24 2.68
C GLU A 148 -8.22 -3.74 2.49
N ALA A 149 -7.82 -4.03 1.24
CA ALA A 149 -6.47 -4.48 0.91
C ALA A 149 -5.41 -3.49 1.37
N MET A 150 -5.60 -2.19 1.13
CA MET A 150 -4.63 -1.18 1.54
C MET A 150 -4.50 -1.07 3.06
N PHE A 151 -5.62 -1.05 3.79
CA PHE A 151 -5.59 -1.01 5.26
C PHE A 151 -4.89 -2.25 5.83
N ASN A 152 -5.25 -3.45 5.36
CA ASN A 152 -4.66 -4.70 5.83
C ASN A 152 -3.18 -4.81 5.45
N ALA A 153 -2.77 -4.33 4.26
CA ALA A 153 -1.37 -4.31 3.87
C ALA A 153 -0.53 -3.42 4.80
N ILE A 154 -1.04 -2.23 5.19
CA ILE A 154 -0.36 -1.38 6.19
C ILE A 154 -0.28 -2.09 7.54
N LYS A 155 -1.39 -2.68 8.00
CA LYS A 155 -1.42 -3.45 9.25
C LYS A 155 -0.39 -4.57 9.25
N ASN A 156 -0.30 -5.32 8.16
CA ASN A 156 0.68 -6.40 8.00
C ASN A 156 2.12 -5.89 7.99
N ALA A 157 2.39 -4.73 7.37
CA ALA A 157 3.72 -4.11 7.45
C ALA A 157 4.12 -3.74 8.88
N LEU A 158 3.13 -3.39 9.71
CA LEU A 158 3.30 -2.86 11.05
C LEU A 158 3.06 -3.90 12.16
N MET A 159 3.03 -5.21 11.83
CA MET A 159 2.92 -6.26 12.83
C MET A 159 3.91 -6.05 13.97
N ALA A 160 3.40 -6.20 15.19
CA ALA A 160 4.26 -6.23 16.37
C ALA A 160 5.20 -7.44 16.29
N PRO A 161 6.38 -7.41 16.93
CA PRO A 161 7.33 -8.51 16.89
C PRO A 161 6.77 -9.86 17.38
N SER A 162 5.75 -9.86 18.25
CA SER A 162 5.05 -11.07 18.67
C SER A 162 4.10 -11.60 17.59
N GLU A 163 3.36 -10.71 16.92
CA GLU A 163 2.45 -11.05 15.83
C GLU A 163 3.23 -11.59 14.62
N GLU A 164 4.36 -10.98 14.29
CA GLU A 164 5.24 -11.43 13.20
C GLU A 164 5.80 -12.84 13.48
N LYS A 165 6.18 -13.14 14.73
CA LYS A 165 6.62 -14.49 15.11
C LYS A 165 5.51 -15.53 14.97
N GLU A 166 4.31 -15.20 15.40
CA GLU A 166 3.14 -16.07 15.25
C GLU A 166 2.79 -16.29 13.77
N TYR A 167 2.83 -15.22 12.97
CA TYR A 167 2.63 -15.29 11.53
C TYR A 167 3.63 -16.23 10.86
N ILE A 168 4.92 -16.11 11.17
CA ILE A 168 5.97 -17.00 10.67
C ILE A 168 5.74 -18.44 11.12
N GLN A 169 5.38 -18.66 12.38
CA GLN A 169 5.12 -20.00 12.91
C GLN A 169 3.96 -20.67 12.17
N ASN A 170 2.85 -19.94 11.96
CA ASN A 170 1.72 -20.45 11.18
C ASN A 170 2.14 -20.78 9.73
N GLN A 171 2.95 -19.94 9.09
CA GLN A 171 3.48 -20.26 7.75
C GLN A 171 4.31 -21.54 7.74
N LEU A 172 5.19 -21.74 8.73
CA LEU A 172 5.99 -22.96 8.87
C LEU A 172 5.14 -24.21 9.14
N GLU A 173 3.93 -24.06 9.67
CA GLU A 173 2.99 -25.16 9.89
C GLU A 173 2.16 -25.47 8.64
N THR A 174 1.87 -24.47 7.81
CA THR A 174 0.95 -24.61 6.67
C THR A 174 1.60 -24.65 5.29
N TYR A 175 2.92 -24.39 5.17
CA TYR A 175 3.53 -24.17 3.85
C TYR A 175 3.42 -25.37 2.89
N GLU A 176 3.44 -26.62 3.40
CA GLU A 176 3.30 -27.82 2.57
C GLU A 176 1.88 -27.99 1.99
N SER A 177 0.85 -27.48 2.67
CA SER A 177 -0.55 -27.55 2.24
C SER A 177 -1.07 -26.26 1.62
N ALA A 178 -0.20 -25.25 1.48
CA ALA A 178 -0.57 -23.95 0.94
C ALA A 178 -0.94 -24.06 -0.55
N THR A 179 -2.04 -23.40 -0.92
CA THR A 179 -2.49 -23.28 -2.32
C THR A 179 -2.22 -21.88 -2.85
N ASN A 180 -2.07 -21.75 -4.17
CA ASN A 180 -1.99 -20.46 -4.84
C ASN A 180 -3.01 -20.41 -5.97
N ASN A 181 -3.75 -19.31 -6.13
CA ASN A 181 -4.78 -19.17 -7.17
C ASN A 181 -4.25 -19.31 -8.60
N PHE A 182 -2.94 -19.17 -8.81
CA PHE A 182 -2.28 -19.39 -10.09
C PHE A 182 -1.60 -20.77 -10.21
N TYR A 183 -1.57 -21.57 -9.15
CA TYR A 183 -1.04 -22.93 -9.17
C TYR A 183 -2.18 -23.93 -9.38
N SER A 184 -2.14 -24.64 -10.51
CA SER A 184 -3.13 -25.66 -10.88
C SER A 184 -2.55 -27.09 -10.88
N GLY A 185 -1.40 -27.29 -10.25
CA GLY A 185 -0.79 -28.62 -10.15
C GLY A 185 -1.50 -29.48 -9.11
N GLU A 186 -1.45 -30.80 -9.30
CA GLU A 186 -1.82 -31.79 -8.27
C GLU A 186 -0.86 -31.73 -7.07
#